data_AF-A0A096ASH9-F1
#
_entry.id   AF-A0A096ASH9-F1
#
_cell.length_a   1.000
_cell.length_b   1.000
_cell.length_c   1.000
_cell.angle_alpha   90.00
_cell.angle_beta   90.00
_cell.angle_gamma   90.00
#
_symmetry.space_group_name_H-M   'P 1'
#
loop_
_entity.id
_entity.type
_entity.pdbx_description
1 polymer ?
#
loop_
_entity_poly.entity_id
_entity_poly.type
_entity_poly.pdbx_seq_one_letter_code
_entity_poly.pdbx_strand_id
1 'polypeptide(L)'
;MKKDKRINRIPLNLNDSELELFKKKATNYSNMSAMIRAAVSQLDDTKTKGWIKSLTDLSILISKFSTELSKQGGNLNQITKRANELIYIGELDKNYYENVFLPQVKVLQELTNDVKKQQSAIFKKLLKL
;
A
#
# COMPACT_ATOMS: atom_id res chain seq x y z
N MET A 1 -14.77 -17.29 -43.22
CA MET A 1 -15.19 -17.17 -41.79
C MET A 1 -15.86 -15.81 -41.58
N LYS A 2 -17.19 -15.76 -41.41
CA LYS A 2 -17.88 -14.51 -41.09
C LYS A 2 -17.52 -14.11 -39.66
N LYS A 3 -16.76 -13.01 -39.51
CA LYS A 3 -16.45 -12.34 -38.24
C LYS A 3 -17.72 -12.23 -37.37
N ASP A 4 -17.57 -12.47 -36.07
CA ASP A 4 -18.58 -12.26 -35.02
C ASP A 4 -19.32 -10.92 -35.22
N LYS A 5 -20.51 -10.97 -35.84
CA LYS A 5 -21.34 -9.78 -36.05
C LYS A 5 -22.17 -9.55 -34.80
N ARG A 6 -22.20 -8.30 -34.32
CA ARG A 6 -22.98 -7.86 -33.17
C ARG A 6 -24.47 -7.77 -33.54
N ILE A 7 -25.20 -8.89 -33.45
CA ILE A 7 -26.62 -9.00 -33.86
C ILE A 7 -27.62 -9.10 -32.70
N ASN A 8 -27.15 -9.45 -31.50
CA ASN A 8 -28.00 -9.61 -30.33
C ASN A 8 -28.35 -8.25 -29.69
N ARG A 9 -29.61 -8.09 -29.26
CA ARG A 9 -30.13 -6.89 -28.59
C ARG A 9 -30.65 -7.25 -27.20
N ILE A 10 -30.38 -6.38 -26.23
CA ILE A 10 -30.84 -6.52 -24.84
C ILE A 10 -31.53 -5.20 -24.45
N PRO A 11 -32.80 -5.23 -23.99
CA PRO A 11 -33.46 -4.05 -23.46
C PRO A 11 -32.86 -3.67 -22.09
N LEU A 12 -32.64 -2.38 -21.86
CA LEU A 12 -32.16 -1.81 -20.59
C LEU A 12 -33.14 -0.73 -20.15
N ASN A 13 -33.80 -0.95 -19.02
CA ASN A 13 -34.73 0.03 -18.43
C ASN A 13 -33.95 0.94 -17.50
N LEU A 14 -34.11 2.25 -17.64
CA LEU A 14 -33.42 3.28 -16.86
C LEU A 14 -34.44 4.30 -16.38
N ASN A 15 -34.25 4.84 -15.18
CA ASN A 15 -34.93 6.06 -14.76
C ASN A 15 -34.23 7.31 -15.32
N ASP A 16 -34.83 8.49 -15.17
CA ASP A 16 -34.32 9.74 -15.75
C ASP A 16 -32.92 10.09 -15.23
N SER A 17 -32.64 9.88 -13.94
CA SER A 17 -31.33 10.11 -13.34
C SER A 17 -30.26 9.17 -13.91
N GLU A 18 -30.58 7.89 -14.08
CA GLU A 18 -29.68 6.90 -14.66
C GLU A 18 -29.42 7.20 -16.14
N LEU A 19 -30.44 7.61 -16.89
CA LEU A 19 -30.29 7.97 -18.30
C LEU A 19 -29.31 9.14 -18.48
N GLU A 20 -29.44 10.19 -17.66
CA GLU A 20 -28.51 11.33 -17.68
C GLU A 20 -27.09 10.92 -17.30
N LEU A 21 -26.94 10.04 -16.31
CA LEU A 21 -25.63 9.49 -15.93
C LEU A 21 -24.99 8.70 -17.09
N PHE A 22 -25.77 7.87 -17.78
CA PHE A 22 -25.29 7.10 -18.94
C PHE A 22 -24.87 8.02 -20.09
N LYS A 23 -25.65 9.06 -20.39
CA LYS A 23 -25.28 10.08 -21.40
C LYS A 23 -23.96 10.75 -21.04
N LYS A 24 -23.82 11.22 -19.80
CA LYS A 24 -22.61 11.91 -19.31
C LYS A 24 -21.36 11.02 -19.41
N LYS A 25 -21.49 9.73 -19.08
CA LYS A 25 -20.38 8.77 -19.15
C LYS A 25 -20.06 8.33 -20.59
N ALA A 26 -21.06 8.32 -21.47
CA ALA A 26 -20.89 7.90 -22.86
C ALA A 26 -20.19 8.94 -23.74
N THR A 27 -20.03 10.19 -23.29
CA THR A 27 -19.39 11.28 -24.06
C THR A 27 -18.01 10.93 -24.61
N ASN A 28 -17.23 10.13 -23.87
CA ASN A 28 -15.88 9.72 -24.27
C ASN A 28 -15.86 8.44 -25.14
N TYR A 29 -17.03 7.92 -25.52
CA TYR A 29 -17.19 6.70 -26.31
C TYR A 29 -17.93 6.99 -27.61
N SER A 30 -17.70 6.15 -28.64
CA SER A 30 -18.38 6.30 -29.93
C SER A 30 -19.91 6.18 -29.85
N ASN A 31 -20.42 5.43 -28.88
CA ASN A 31 -21.84 5.30 -28.55
C ASN A 31 -22.02 4.63 -27.19
N MET A 32 -23.23 4.75 -26.63
CA MET A 32 -23.60 4.16 -25.35
C MET A 32 -23.41 2.62 -25.34
N SER A 33 -23.69 1.93 -26.45
CA SER A 33 -23.45 0.48 -26.54
C SER A 33 -21.96 0.11 -26.50
N ALA A 34 -21.07 0.97 -27.01
CA ALA A 34 -19.62 0.80 -26.89
C ALA A 34 -19.17 0.99 -25.43
N MET A 35 -19.69 2.02 -24.75
CA MET A 35 -19.45 2.24 -23.32
C MET A 35 -19.95 1.04 -22.49
N ILE A 36 -21.17 0.57 -22.70
CA ILE A 36 -21.75 -0.55 -21.93
C ILE A 36 -20.93 -1.83 -22.12
N ARG A 37 -20.47 -2.14 -23.34
CA ARG A 37 -19.62 -3.31 -23.57
C ARG A 37 -18.23 -3.15 -22.96
N ALA A 38 -17.64 -1.96 -23.04
CA ALA A 38 -16.37 -1.68 -22.38
C ALA A 38 -16.52 -1.83 -20.86
N ALA A 39 -17.61 -1.31 -20.29
CA ALA A 39 -17.94 -1.46 -18.88
C ALA A 39 -18.13 -2.92 -18.50
N VAL A 40 -18.95 -3.70 -19.21
CA VAL A 40 -19.17 -5.14 -18.94
C VAL A 40 -17.88 -5.96 -19.10
N SER A 41 -17.05 -5.63 -20.09
CA SER A 41 -15.74 -6.27 -20.26
C SER A 41 -14.76 -5.94 -19.14
N GLN A 42 -14.91 -4.78 -18.50
CA GLN A 42 -14.08 -4.31 -17.39
C GLN A 42 -14.69 -4.66 -16.02
N LEU A 43 -15.99 -4.97 -15.98
CA LEU A 43 -16.75 -5.36 -14.79
C LEU A 43 -16.38 -6.78 -14.42
N ASP A 44 -15.17 -6.94 -13.92
CA ASP A 44 -14.71 -8.16 -13.29
C ASP A 44 -14.95 -8.01 -11.79
N ASP A 45 -16.19 -8.29 -11.37
CA ASP A 45 -16.61 -8.22 -9.96
C ASP A 45 -15.72 -9.08 -9.06
N THR A 46 -15.23 -10.22 -9.59
CA THR A 46 -14.29 -11.11 -8.93
C THR A 46 -12.90 -10.50 -8.79
N LYS A 47 -12.33 -9.89 -9.84
CA LYS A 47 -11.03 -9.20 -9.73
C LYS A 47 -11.11 -7.96 -8.86
N THR A 48 -12.20 -7.21 -8.91
CA THR A 48 -12.38 -6.00 -8.10
C THR A 48 -12.49 -6.36 -6.61
N LYS A 49 -13.30 -7.39 -6.27
CA LYS A 49 -13.37 -7.92 -4.90
C LYS A 49 -12.05 -8.55 -4.45
N GLY A 50 -11.37 -9.28 -5.33
CA GLY A 50 -10.05 -9.86 -5.09
C GLY A 50 -9.00 -8.79 -4.82
N TRP A 51 -8.99 -7.72 -5.62
CA TRP A 51 -8.07 -6.58 -5.48
C TRP A 51 -8.30 -5.82 -4.18
N ILE A 52 -9.55 -5.52 -3.83
CA ILE A 52 -9.90 -4.89 -2.54
C ILE A 52 -9.43 -5.77 -1.37
N LYS A 53 -9.65 -7.08 -1.46
CA LYS A 53 -9.16 -8.04 -0.46
C LYS A 53 -7.63 -8.03 -0.37
N SER A 54 -6.92 -8.12 -1.49
CA SER A 54 -5.45 -8.07 -1.53
C SER A 54 -4.90 -6.75 -0.99
N LEU A 55 -5.56 -5.62 -1.24
CA LEU A 55 -5.20 -4.33 -0.65
C LEU A 55 -5.38 -4.32 0.87
N THR A 56 -6.48 -4.91 1.35
CA THR A 56 -6.75 -5.05 2.79
C THR A 56 -5.70 -5.92 3.46
N ASP A 57 -5.36 -7.06 2.85
CA ASP A 57 -4.33 -7.97 3.35
C ASP A 57 -2.95 -7.29 3.38
N LEU A 58 -2.61 -6.54 2.32
CA LEU A 58 -1.38 -5.75 2.26
C LEU A 58 -1.32 -4.68 3.37
N SER A 59 -2.43 -3.98 3.61
CA SER A 59 -2.56 -2.98 4.67
C SER A 59 -2.30 -3.57 6.06
N ILE A 60 -2.82 -4.77 6.33
CA ILE A 60 -2.60 -5.50 7.58
C ILE A 60 -1.12 -5.91 7.71
N LEU A 61 -0.52 -6.44 6.65
CA LEU A 61 0.89 -6.86 6.66
C LEU A 61 1.83 -5.68 6.91
N ILE A 62 1.62 -4.55 6.23
CA ILE A 62 2.41 -3.31 6.45
C ILE A 62 2.28 -2.83 7.89
N SER A 63 1.06 -2.83 8.44
CA SER A 63 0.81 -2.40 9.82
C SER A 63 1.51 -3.30 10.85
N LYS A 64 1.46 -4.62 10.65
CA LYS A 64 2.16 -5.60 11.50
C LYS A 64 3.67 -5.40 11.43
N PHE A 65 4.21 -5.21 10.24
CA PHE A 65 5.65 -4.99 10.06
C PHE A 65 6.12 -3.66 10.68
N SER A 66 5.38 -2.57 10.51
CA SER A 66 5.67 -1.28 11.16
C SER A 66 5.69 -1.38 12.70
N THR A 67 4.80 -2.20 13.26
CA THR A 67 4.79 -2.50 14.70
C THR A 67 6.06 -3.23 15.12
N GLU A 68 6.49 -4.24 14.36
CA GLU A 68 7.70 -5.01 14.65
C GLU A 68 8.97 -4.14 14.54
N LEU A 69 9.07 -3.30 13.50
CA LEU A 69 10.16 -2.32 13.39
C LEU A 69 10.23 -1.38 14.59
N SER A 70 9.08 -0.94 15.11
CA SER A 70 9.03 -0.07 16.28
C SER A 70 9.56 -0.79 17.54
N LYS A 71 9.33 -2.10 17.68
CA LYS A 71 9.95 -2.91 18.75
C LYS A 71 11.45 -3.01 18.58
N GLN A 72 11.93 -3.28 17.36
CA GLN A 72 13.37 -3.36 17.09
C GLN A 72 14.09 -2.03 17.37
N GLY A 73 13.48 -0.89 17.02
CA GLY A 73 13.99 0.43 17.41
C GLY A 73 14.04 0.62 18.93
N GLY A 74 13.03 0.14 19.67
CA GLY A 74 13.03 0.12 21.12
C GLY A 74 14.15 -0.74 21.72
N ASN A 75 14.41 -1.92 21.14
CA ASN A 75 15.50 -2.81 21.56
C ASN A 75 16.87 -2.17 21.33
N LEU A 76 17.10 -1.53 20.17
CA LEU A 76 18.35 -0.82 19.89
C LEU A 76 18.59 0.30 20.90
N ASN A 77 17.55 1.04 21.29
CA ASN A 77 17.67 2.07 22.32
C ASN A 77 18.03 1.49 23.69
N GLN A 78 17.46 0.34 24.06
CA GLN A 78 17.81 -0.35 25.31
C GLN A 78 19.26 -0.83 25.30
N ILE A 79 19.73 -1.43 24.20
CA ILE A 79 21.12 -1.86 24.04
C ILE A 79 22.08 -0.66 24.19
N THR A 80 21.75 0.48 23.57
CA THR A 80 22.52 1.73 23.67
C THR A 80 22.59 2.22 25.12
N LYS A 81 21.46 2.20 25.85
CA LYS A 81 21.43 2.57 27.28
C LYS A 81 22.27 1.63 28.13
N ARG A 82 22.14 0.32 27.91
CA ARG A 82 22.91 -0.68 28.64
C ARG A 82 24.41 -0.53 28.38
N ALA A 83 24.81 -0.25 27.14
CA ALA A 83 26.19 0.04 26.82
C ALA A 83 26.72 1.28 27.56
N ASN A 84 25.92 2.34 27.69
CA ASN A 84 26.31 3.52 28.49
C ASN A 84 26.51 3.18 29.97
N GLU A 85 25.66 2.32 30.55
CA GLU A 85 25.83 1.84 31.93
C GLU A 85 27.13 1.05 32.09
N LEU A 86 27.43 0.15 31.14
CA LEU A 86 28.66 -0.66 31.14
C LEU A 86 29.92 0.22 31.01
N ILE A 87 29.86 1.28 30.20
CA ILE A 87 30.95 2.26 30.09
C ILE A 87 31.19 2.97 31.42
N TYR A 88 30.11 3.37 32.10
CA TYR A 88 30.21 4.07 33.38
C TYR A 88 30.90 3.24 34.46
N ILE A 89 30.62 1.93 34.51
CA ILE A 89 31.26 1.00 35.46
C ILE A 89 32.61 0.44 34.98
N GLY A 90 33.06 0.85 33.79
CA GLY A 90 34.34 0.41 33.21
C GLY A 90 34.34 -1.01 32.64
N GLU A 91 33.17 -1.65 32.50
CA GLU A 91 33.03 -3.00 31.90
C GLU A 91 32.99 -2.96 30.36
N LEU A 92 32.80 -1.78 29.77
CA LEU A 92 32.87 -1.56 28.32
C LEU A 92 33.80 -0.39 28.00
N ASP A 93 34.77 -0.63 27.11
CA ASP A 93 35.66 0.43 26.65
C ASP A 93 34.89 1.49 25.85
N LYS A 94 35.00 2.73 26.30
CA LYS A 94 34.31 3.87 25.69
C LYS A 94 34.75 4.10 24.26
N ASN A 95 36.06 4.01 24.00
CA ASN A 95 36.63 4.30 22.69
C ASN A 95 36.19 3.27 21.64
N TYR A 96 36.14 2.00 22.01
CA TYR A 96 35.59 0.94 21.19
C TYR A 96 34.10 1.14 20.92
N TYR A 97 33.31 1.47 21.94
CA TYR A 97 31.88 1.72 21.76
C TYR A 97 31.61 2.87 20.80
N GLU A 98 32.27 4.02 20.98
CA GLU A 98 32.03 5.22 20.18
C GLU A 98 32.48 5.07 18.72
N ASN A 99 33.58 4.36 18.46
CA ASN A 99 34.17 4.28 17.12
C ASN A 99 33.78 3.03 16.34
N VAL A 100 33.34 1.96 17.00
CA VAL A 100 33.02 0.68 16.34
C VAL A 100 31.53 0.36 16.46
N PHE A 101 30.99 0.36 17.67
CA PHE A 101 29.63 -0.13 17.92
C PHE A 101 28.54 0.92 17.62
N LEU A 102 28.68 2.13 18.16
CA LEU A 102 27.70 3.19 18.02
C LEU A 102 27.44 3.59 16.55
N PRO A 103 28.43 3.66 15.65
CA PRO A 103 28.19 3.95 14.24
C PRO A 103 27.29 2.88 13.58
N GLN A 104 27.48 1.61 13.90
CA GLN A 104 26.64 0.52 13.37
C GLN A 104 25.20 0.62 13.87
N VAL A 105 25.02 0.94 15.16
CA VAL A 105 23.69 1.16 15.75
C VAL A 105 22.98 2.33 15.07
N LYS A 106 23.68 3.44 14.79
CA LYS A 106 23.12 4.59 14.08
C LYS A 106 22.65 4.22 12.67
N VAL A 107 23.46 3.49 11.91
CA VAL A 107 23.08 3.00 10.58
C VAL A 107 21.81 2.14 10.63
N LEU A 108 21.70 1.24 11.61
CA LEU A 108 20.51 0.41 11.79
C LEU A 108 19.27 1.23 12.20
N GLN A 109 19.44 2.25 13.05
CA GLN A 109 18.36 3.17 13.42
C GLN A 109 17.88 4.00 12.24
N GLU A 110 18.80 4.53 11.43
CA GLU A 110 18.48 5.28 10.22
C GLU A 110 17.74 4.43 9.21
N LEU A 111 18.22 3.21 8.93
CA LEU A 111 17.56 2.25 8.03
C LEU A 111 16.14 1.93 8.52
N THR A 112 15.98 1.65 9.82
CA THR A 112 14.67 1.36 10.42
C THR A 112 13.71 2.54 10.26
N ASN A 113 14.19 3.76 10.50
CA ASN A 113 13.40 4.97 10.35
C ASN A 113 13.02 5.24 8.90
N ASP A 114 13.92 5.00 7.95
CA ASP A 114 13.65 5.20 6.54
C ASP A 114 12.61 4.20 6.02
N VAL A 115 12.74 2.91 6.36
CA VAL A 115 11.73 1.90 6.02
C VAL A 115 10.36 2.27 6.59
N LYS A 116 10.31 2.76 7.84
CA LYS A 116 9.05 3.23 8.45
C LYS A 116 8.44 4.43 7.70
N LYS A 117 9.27 5.37 7.24
CA LYS A 117 8.82 6.51 6.42
C LYS A 117 8.27 6.05 5.08
N GLN A 118 8.99 5.17 4.38
CA GLN A 118 8.55 4.61 3.09
C GLN A 118 7.23 3.86 3.24
N GLN A 119 7.05 3.07 4.30
CA GLN A 119 5.80 2.39 4.60
C GLN A 119 4.65 3.34 4.87
N SER A 120 4.88 4.39 5.66
CA SER A 120 3.86 5.43 5.90
C SER A 120 3.45 6.12 4.58
N ALA A 121 4.41 6.38 3.69
CA ALA A 121 4.12 6.96 2.38
C ALA A 121 3.29 6.02 1.49
N ILE A 122 3.62 4.73 1.46
CA ILE A 122 2.84 3.71 0.73
C ILE A 122 1.42 3.65 1.31
N PHE A 123 1.27 3.55 2.63
CA PHE A 123 -0.03 3.49 3.28
C PHE A 123 -0.91 4.71 2.98
N LYS A 124 -0.33 5.93 3.03
CA LYS A 124 -1.03 7.16 2.65
C LYS A 124 -1.46 7.16 1.19
N LYS A 125 -0.68 6.57 0.27
CA LYS A 125 -1.07 6.43 -1.14
C LYS A 125 -2.21 5.42 -1.29
N LEU A 126 -2.15 4.29 -0.57
CA LEU A 126 -3.19 3.26 -0.60
C LEU A 126 -4.53 3.74 -0.01
N LEU A 127 -4.51 4.58 1.04
CA LEU A 127 -5.71 5.18 1.62
C LEU A 127 -6.27 6.38 0.83
N LYS A 128 -5.48 6.94 -0.09
CA LYS A 128 -5.91 8.02 -1.00
C LYS A 128 -6.44 7.48 -2.34
N LEU A 129 -6.55 6.15 -2.46
CA LEU A 129 -7.40 5.48 -3.46
C LEU A 129 -8.87 5.54 -3.02
#